data_AF-A0A522CGC1-F1
#
_entry.id   AF-A0A522CGC1-F1
#
_cell.length_a   1.000
_cell.length_b   1.000
_cell.length_c   1.000
_cell.angle_alpha   90.00
_cell.angle_beta   90.00
_cell.angle_gamma   90.00
#
_symmetry.space_group_name_H-M   'P 1'
#
loop_
_entity.id
_entity.type
_entity.pdbx_description
1 polymer ?
#
loop_
_entity_poly.entity_id
_entity_poly.type
_entity_poly.pdbx_seq_one_letter_code
_entity_poly.pdbx_strand_id
1 'polypeptide(L)'
;MPIRTTSLAAVTACLLLAGCSEKAAAPAPEAQAEAPKKSLARQVQFYQGQDNVQAITSATVKAVAGGGYDLEAKVTTDGGGWTRVGFLPRVYAATPPDGIYEVDVVGDKPATPGAAGPTPVEVKSGWDRYKDGRVKGVKFISKTNEVVAMVGGS
;
A
#
# COMPACT_ATOMS: atom_id res chain seq x y z
N MET A 1 -39.82 62.82 14.17
CA MET A 1 -39.41 64.24 14.00
C MET A 1 -37.91 64.22 13.69
N PRO A 2 -37.48 64.80 12.56
CA PRO A 2 -36.14 64.64 11.96
C PRO A 2 -35.15 65.65 12.54
N ILE A 3 -33.86 65.56 12.14
CA ILE A 3 -32.76 66.60 12.14
C ILE A 3 -31.42 65.85 12.38
N ARG A 4 -30.29 66.03 11.67
CA ARG A 4 -29.85 66.91 10.57
C ARG A 4 -28.55 66.34 9.97
N THR A 5 -28.40 66.57 8.67
CA THR A 5 -27.20 66.49 7.83
C THR A 5 -26.11 67.49 8.25
N THR A 6 -24.82 67.16 7.97
CA THR A 6 -23.65 67.99 7.51
C THR A 6 -22.37 67.57 8.22
N SER A 7 -21.13 67.60 7.72
CA SER A 7 -20.45 67.68 6.41
C SER A 7 -18.96 67.83 6.76
N LEU A 8 -18.06 67.24 5.95
CA LEU A 8 -16.67 67.64 5.64
C LEU A 8 -15.66 67.96 6.79
N ALA A 9 -14.49 67.32 6.74
CA ALA A 9 -13.28 67.93 6.15
C ALA A 9 -12.05 67.02 6.30
N ALA A 10 -11.30 66.94 5.21
CA ALA A 10 -10.02 66.23 5.07
C ALA A 10 -8.82 67.12 5.49
N VAL A 11 -7.62 66.51 5.51
CA VAL A 11 -6.37 66.98 4.87
C VAL A 11 -5.12 66.64 5.72
N THR A 12 -4.46 65.56 5.27
CA THR A 12 -3.01 65.30 5.04
C THR A 12 -1.91 65.77 5.99
N ALA A 13 -0.96 64.85 6.21
CA ALA A 13 0.49 64.94 5.90
C ALA A 13 1.26 64.09 6.94
N CYS A 14 2.31 63.32 6.67
CA CYS A 14 3.16 63.09 5.50
C CYS A 14 4.14 61.94 5.86
N LEU A 15 4.81 61.38 4.84
CA LEU A 15 6.09 60.65 4.89
C LEU A 15 6.02 59.20 5.46
N LEU A 16 6.51 58.13 4.81
CA LEU A 16 7.81 57.96 4.16
C LEU A 16 7.77 56.87 3.06
N LEU A 17 8.66 57.06 2.09
CA LEU A 17 9.04 56.15 1.02
C LEU A 17 9.67 54.86 1.57
N ALA A 18 9.23 53.70 1.05
CA ALA A 18 10.10 52.62 0.58
C ALA A 18 9.26 51.60 -0.20
N GLY A 19 9.41 51.58 -1.51
CA GLY A 19 8.89 50.49 -2.33
C GLY A 19 9.70 49.22 -2.08
N CYS A 20 9.01 48.14 -1.75
CA CYS A 20 9.34 46.78 -2.18
C CYS A 20 7.99 46.06 -2.27
N SER A 21 7.63 45.64 -3.48
CA SER A 21 6.45 44.85 -3.77
C SER A 21 6.34 43.71 -2.77
N GLU A 22 5.31 43.73 -1.92
CA GLU A 22 4.99 42.59 -1.08
C GLU A 22 4.39 41.53 -2.00
N LYS A 23 5.29 40.73 -2.60
CA LYS A 23 4.93 39.52 -3.30
C LYS A 23 4.21 38.65 -2.27
N ALA A 24 2.91 38.44 -2.49
CA ALA A 24 2.10 37.52 -1.71
C ALA A 24 2.91 36.24 -1.44
N ALA A 25 3.00 35.87 -0.17
CA ALA A 25 3.64 34.64 0.26
C ALA A 25 3.07 33.49 -0.58
N ALA A 26 3.96 32.75 -1.24
CA ALA A 26 3.56 31.56 -1.97
C ALA A 26 2.87 30.60 -0.98
N PRO A 27 1.73 29.99 -1.36
CA PRO A 27 1.10 28.98 -0.54
C PRO A 27 2.12 27.87 -0.25
N ALA A 28 2.13 27.40 1.00
CA ALA A 28 2.94 26.26 1.39
C ALA A 28 2.66 25.09 0.43
N PRO A 29 3.70 24.34 0.01
CA PRO A 29 3.48 23.20 -0.87
C PRO A 29 2.56 22.22 -0.15
N GLU A 30 1.34 22.07 -0.69
CA GLU A 30 0.45 20.98 -0.32
C GLU A 30 1.24 19.69 -0.53
N ALA A 31 1.31 18.87 0.51
CA ALA A 31 1.90 17.54 0.41
C ALA A 31 1.17 16.80 -0.71
N GLN A 32 1.84 16.64 -1.86
CA GLN A 32 1.32 15.85 -2.97
C GLN A 32 1.02 14.47 -2.42
N ALA A 33 -0.26 14.08 -2.44
CA ALA A 33 -0.65 12.71 -2.21
C ALA A 33 0.20 11.83 -3.13
N GLU A 34 0.90 10.86 -2.55
CA GLU A 34 1.75 9.93 -3.31
C GLU A 34 0.98 9.44 -4.53
N ALA A 35 1.58 9.58 -5.71
CA ALA A 35 0.98 9.09 -6.94
C ALA A 35 0.57 7.61 -6.74
N PRO A 36 -0.63 7.19 -7.17
CA PRO A 36 -1.10 5.83 -6.98
C PRO A 36 -0.04 4.88 -7.53
N LYS A 37 0.58 4.10 -6.64
CA LYS A 37 1.60 3.12 -7.03
C LYS A 37 0.95 2.19 -8.06
N LYS A 38 1.59 2.03 -9.22
CA LYS A 38 1.15 1.07 -10.25
C LYS A 38 0.98 -0.29 -9.57
N SER A 39 -0.22 -0.83 -9.59
CA SER A 39 -0.50 -2.10 -8.93
C SER A 39 0.45 -3.17 -9.47
N LEU A 40 1.14 -3.85 -8.54
CA LEU A 40 2.05 -4.95 -8.84
C LEU A 40 1.29 -6.28 -8.98
N ALA A 41 -0.02 -6.25 -8.75
CA ALA A 41 -0.93 -7.35 -8.98
C ALA A 41 -0.91 -7.79 -10.46
N ARG A 42 -1.05 -9.09 -10.68
CA ARG A 42 -1.36 -9.63 -12.00
C ARG A 42 -2.74 -9.13 -12.45
N GLN A 43 -2.99 -9.25 -13.75
CA GLN A 43 -4.31 -9.04 -14.31
C GLN A 43 -5.33 -9.97 -13.62
N VAL A 44 -6.54 -9.48 -13.38
CA VAL A 44 -7.53 -10.11 -12.49
C VAL A 44 -7.87 -11.55 -12.86
N GLN A 45 -7.80 -11.93 -14.14
CA GLN A 45 -8.13 -13.29 -14.58
C GLN A 45 -7.18 -14.37 -14.01
N PHE A 46 -6.01 -13.98 -13.50
CA PHE A 46 -5.07 -14.92 -12.89
C PHE A 46 -5.44 -15.34 -11.46
N TYR A 47 -6.42 -14.68 -10.82
CA TYR A 47 -6.75 -14.90 -9.42
C TYR A 47 -7.88 -15.90 -9.15
N GLN A 48 -8.39 -16.61 -10.17
CA GLN A 48 -9.34 -17.71 -9.99
C GLN A 48 -10.60 -17.32 -9.18
N GLY A 49 -11.06 -16.07 -9.32
CA GLY A 49 -12.20 -15.53 -8.57
C GLY A 49 -11.86 -15.00 -7.18
N GLN A 50 -10.59 -15.00 -6.78
CA GLN A 50 -10.08 -14.37 -5.58
C GLN A 50 -9.63 -12.93 -5.86
N ASP A 51 -9.53 -12.13 -4.80
CA ASP A 51 -8.98 -10.78 -4.82
C ASP A 51 -7.70 -10.70 -3.99
N ASN A 52 -6.84 -9.73 -4.30
CA ASN A 52 -5.69 -9.43 -3.45
C ASN A 52 -6.13 -8.85 -2.10
N VAL A 53 -5.45 -9.26 -1.02
CA VAL A 53 -5.55 -8.59 0.28
C VAL A 53 -5.05 -7.15 0.20
N GLN A 54 -5.44 -6.31 1.16
CA GLN A 54 -5.17 -4.87 1.11
C GLN A 54 -3.68 -4.55 1.24
N ALA A 55 -3.00 -5.04 2.28
CA ALA A 55 -1.59 -4.77 2.53
C ALA A 55 -0.90 -5.92 3.26
N ILE A 56 0.42 -6.02 3.12
CA ILE A 56 1.29 -6.92 3.90
C ILE A 56 2.00 -6.11 4.97
N THR A 57 1.91 -6.55 6.22
CA THR A 57 2.61 -5.95 7.36
C THR A 57 3.98 -6.59 7.56
N SER A 58 4.08 -7.92 7.43
CA SER A 58 5.33 -8.66 7.54
C SER A 58 5.21 -10.00 6.82
N ALA A 59 6.33 -10.57 6.39
CA ALA A 59 6.38 -11.91 5.82
C ALA A 59 7.66 -12.63 6.24
N THR A 60 7.61 -13.96 6.33
CA THR A 60 8.79 -14.82 6.59
C THR A 60 8.78 -16.03 5.67
N VAL A 61 9.99 -16.54 5.38
CA VAL A 61 10.20 -17.74 4.58
C VAL A 61 11.18 -18.63 5.30
N LYS A 62 10.77 -19.85 5.65
CA LYS A 62 11.62 -20.84 6.33
C LYS A 62 11.76 -22.08 5.47
N ALA A 63 12.98 -22.57 5.29
CA ALA A 63 13.18 -23.86 4.65
C ALA A 63 12.71 -24.98 5.59
N VAL A 64 12.08 -26.01 5.03
CA VAL A 64 11.60 -27.18 5.80
C VAL A 64 12.59 -28.33 5.67
N ALA A 65 12.82 -29.05 6.77
CA ALA A 65 13.62 -30.27 6.75
C ALA A 65 12.95 -31.31 5.83
N GLY A 66 13.61 -31.69 4.74
CA GLY A 66 13.03 -32.53 3.67
C GLY A 66 12.68 -31.77 2.38
N GLY A 67 12.94 -30.46 2.33
CA GLY A 67 12.73 -29.60 1.17
C GLY A 67 11.39 -28.86 1.21
N GLY A 68 11.25 -27.85 0.35
CA GLY A 68 10.12 -26.91 0.41
C GLY A 68 10.33 -25.80 1.43
N TYR A 69 9.32 -24.95 1.54
CA TYR A 69 9.36 -23.73 2.34
C TYR A 69 8.05 -23.51 3.09
N ASP A 70 8.12 -23.13 4.36
CA ASP A 70 6.99 -22.58 5.09
C ASP A 70 6.94 -21.07 4.84
N LEU A 71 5.79 -20.62 4.33
CA LEU A 71 5.49 -19.22 4.09
C LEU A 71 4.54 -18.71 5.17
N GLU A 72 4.86 -17.55 5.74
CA GLU A 72 4.00 -16.86 6.69
C GLU A 72 3.91 -15.38 6.32
N ALA A 73 2.71 -14.81 6.39
CA ALA A 73 2.50 -13.38 6.25
C ALA A 73 1.42 -12.87 7.21
N LYS A 74 1.68 -11.68 7.78
CA LYS A 74 0.66 -10.88 8.46
C LYS A 74 0.17 -9.84 7.48
N VAL A 75 -1.12 -9.85 7.20
CA VAL A 75 -1.74 -8.99 6.19
C VAL A 75 -2.96 -8.28 6.75
N THR A 76 -3.43 -7.26 6.04
CA THR A 76 -4.72 -6.63 6.29
C THR A 76 -5.63 -6.80 5.08
N THR A 77 -6.91 -6.98 5.33
CA THR A 77 -8.00 -6.89 4.33
C THR A 77 -8.73 -5.56 4.47
N ASP A 78 -9.55 -5.20 3.50
CA ASP A 78 -10.32 -3.94 3.50
C ASP A 78 -11.53 -3.93 4.45
N GLY A 79 -11.83 -5.08 5.05
CA GLY A 79 -12.90 -5.30 6.02
C GLY A 79 -12.91 -6.73 6.54
N GLY A 80 -13.80 -7.01 7.49
CA GLY A 80 -14.02 -8.36 8.00
C GLY A 80 -14.75 -9.28 7.02
N GLY A 81 -14.65 -10.60 7.25
CA GLY A 81 -15.42 -11.62 6.52
C GLY A 81 -14.72 -12.25 5.32
N TRP A 82 -13.45 -11.92 5.06
CA TRP A 82 -12.64 -12.59 4.04
C TRP A 82 -12.39 -14.06 4.40
N THR A 83 -12.42 -14.93 3.40
CA THR A 83 -12.18 -16.38 3.57
C THR A 83 -11.15 -16.89 2.58
N ARG A 84 -10.65 -18.12 2.79
CA ARG A 84 -9.62 -18.76 1.93
C ARG A 84 -8.42 -17.85 1.62
N VAL A 85 -8.01 -17.04 2.60
CA VAL A 85 -6.85 -16.17 2.45
C VAL A 85 -5.59 -17.04 2.40
N GLY A 86 -4.80 -16.88 1.36
CA GLY A 86 -3.68 -17.76 1.04
C GLY A 86 -2.67 -17.13 0.11
N PHE A 87 -1.68 -17.94 -0.28
CA PHE A 87 -0.67 -17.56 -1.26
C PHE A 87 -1.00 -18.18 -2.60
N LEU A 88 -0.97 -17.37 -3.66
CA LEU A 88 -1.05 -17.82 -5.04
C LEU A 88 0.33 -17.65 -5.71
N PRO A 89 1.11 -18.73 -5.87
CA PRO A 89 2.43 -18.65 -6.48
C PRO A 89 2.39 -18.15 -7.92
N ARG A 90 3.43 -17.41 -8.32
CA ARG A 90 3.69 -17.09 -9.72
C ARG A 90 4.50 -18.21 -10.35
N VAL A 91 4.05 -18.66 -11.52
CA VAL A 91 4.75 -19.69 -12.29
C VAL A 91 5.77 -19.02 -13.19
N TYR A 92 7.03 -19.37 -13.02
CA TYR A 92 8.11 -18.94 -13.89
C TYR A 92 8.54 -20.08 -14.79
N ALA A 93 8.75 -19.78 -16.08
CA ALA A 93 9.26 -20.75 -17.05
C ALA A 93 10.73 -21.12 -16.79
N ALA A 94 11.50 -20.18 -16.24
CA ALA A 94 12.89 -20.37 -15.81
C ALA A 94 13.08 -19.86 -14.37
N THR A 95 14.09 -20.35 -13.68
CA THR A 95 14.46 -19.83 -12.35
C THR A 95 14.76 -18.33 -12.47
N PRO A 96 14.14 -17.47 -11.62
CA PRO A 96 14.51 -16.06 -11.53
C PRO A 96 16.02 -15.90 -11.24
N PRO A 97 16.71 -14.96 -11.89
CA PRO A 97 18.17 -14.82 -11.78
C PRO A 97 18.64 -14.46 -10.37
N ASP A 98 17.79 -13.79 -9.58
CA ASP A 98 18.02 -13.47 -8.16
C ASP A 98 17.59 -14.58 -7.20
N GLY A 99 16.96 -15.65 -7.71
CA GLY A 99 16.36 -16.71 -6.91
C GLY A 99 15.17 -16.25 -6.05
N ILE A 100 14.61 -15.06 -6.31
CA ILE A 100 13.44 -14.53 -5.60
C ILE A 100 12.20 -14.87 -6.43
N TYR A 101 11.32 -15.66 -5.83
CA TYR A 101 10.05 -16.03 -6.44
C TYR A 101 8.92 -15.15 -5.94
N GLU A 102 7.85 -14.99 -6.71
CA GLU A 102 6.71 -14.19 -6.33
C GLU A 102 5.51 -15.05 -5.90
N VAL A 103 4.82 -14.58 -4.87
CA VAL A 103 3.49 -15.04 -4.48
C VAL A 103 2.58 -13.83 -4.32
N ASP A 104 1.36 -13.92 -4.85
CA ASP A 104 0.31 -12.95 -4.52
C ASP A 104 -0.41 -13.43 -3.26
N VAL A 105 -0.69 -12.52 -2.32
CA VAL A 105 -1.55 -12.82 -1.17
C VAL A 105 -2.98 -12.46 -1.55
N VAL A 106 -3.83 -13.49 -1.60
CA VAL A 106 -5.19 -13.41 -2.14
C VAL A 106 -6.18 -14.08 -1.22
N GLY A 107 -7.46 -13.80 -1.40
CA GLY A 107 -8.54 -14.49 -0.70
C GLY A 107 -9.90 -14.19 -1.32
N ASP A 108 -10.92 -14.84 -0.78
CA ASP A 108 -12.30 -14.57 -1.17
C ASP A 108 -12.81 -13.36 -0.43
N LYS A 109 -13.15 -12.34 -1.20
CA LYS A 109 -13.85 -11.18 -0.67
C LYS A 109 -15.31 -11.56 -0.37
N PRO A 110 -15.85 -11.22 0.81
CA PRO A 110 -17.24 -11.53 1.13
C PRO A 110 -18.19 -10.76 0.22
N ALA A 111 -19.25 -11.44 -0.24
CA ALA A 111 -20.30 -10.80 -1.06
C ALA A 111 -21.03 -9.68 -0.31
N THR A 112 -21.14 -9.80 1.02
CA THR A 112 -21.62 -8.74 1.91
C THR A 112 -20.46 -8.34 2.82
N PRO A 113 -19.86 -7.16 2.62
CA PRO A 113 -18.77 -6.70 3.47
C PRO A 113 -19.15 -6.67 4.95
N GLY A 114 -18.25 -7.15 5.81
CA GLY A 114 -18.37 -6.95 7.26
C GLY A 114 -18.09 -5.50 7.67
N ALA A 115 -17.70 -5.30 8.93
CA ALA A 115 -17.24 -3.99 9.39
C ALA A 115 -16.12 -3.47 8.47
N ALA A 116 -16.29 -2.25 7.97
CA ALA A 116 -15.31 -1.61 7.09
C ALA A 116 -14.06 -1.21 7.89
N GLY A 117 -12.90 -1.35 7.26
CA GLY A 117 -11.62 -0.96 7.84
C GLY A 117 -10.60 -2.10 7.84
N PRO A 118 -9.31 -1.77 8.05
CA PRO A 118 -8.23 -2.73 7.98
C PRO A 118 -8.44 -3.85 9.01
N THR A 119 -8.67 -5.08 8.53
CA THR A 119 -8.85 -6.26 9.39
C THR A 119 -7.61 -7.15 9.27
N PRO A 120 -6.87 -7.39 10.37
CA PRO A 120 -5.69 -8.25 10.34
C PRO A 120 -6.04 -9.72 10.05
N VAL A 121 -5.23 -10.37 9.21
CA VAL A 121 -5.29 -11.80 8.92
C VAL A 121 -3.87 -12.36 8.93
N GLU A 122 -3.69 -13.52 9.57
CA GLU A 122 -2.45 -14.28 9.51
C GLU A 122 -2.59 -15.42 8.50
N VAL A 123 -1.63 -15.52 7.58
CA VAL A 123 -1.64 -16.48 6.48
C VAL A 123 -0.42 -17.37 6.63
N LYS A 124 -0.64 -18.68 6.64
CA LYS A 124 0.40 -19.71 6.71
C LYS A 124 0.15 -20.78 5.67
N SER A 125 1.20 -21.17 4.94
CA SER A 125 1.12 -22.31 4.02
C SER A 125 2.50 -22.92 3.81
N GLY A 126 2.52 -24.24 3.67
CA GLY A 126 3.66 -24.92 3.06
C GLY A 126 3.72 -24.65 1.56
N TRP A 127 4.93 -24.61 1.01
CA TRP A 127 5.22 -24.47 -0.40
C TRP A 127 6.28 -25.48 -0.82
N ASP A 128 5.81 -26.61 -1.35
CA ASP A 128 6.61 -27.81 -1.63
C ASP A 128 7.06 -27.94 -3.09
N ARG A 129 6.67 -26.97 -3.94
CA ARG A 129 6.99 -26.95 -5.37
C ARG A 129 8.49 -27.02 -5.65
N TYR A 130 9.31 -26.41 -4.79
CA TYR A 130 10.76 -26.31 -4.99
C TYR A 130 11.48 -26.95 -3.81
N LYS A 131 12.31 -27.97 -4.08
CA LYS A 131 13.06 -28.74 -3.06
C LYS A 131 14.57 -28.75 -3.28
N ASP A 132 15.04 -28.12 -4.34
CA ASP A 132 16.44 -28.15 -4.79
C ASP A 132 17.25 -26.91 -4.36
N GLY A 133 16.73 -26.13 -3.42
CA GLY A 133 17.43 -24.97 -2.84
C GLY A 133 17.54 -23.76 -3.76
N ARG A 134 16.83 -23.75 -4.90
CA ARG A 134 16.85 -22.63 -5.86
C ARG A 134 16.17 -21.36 -5.35
N VAL A 135 15.23 -21.47 -4.40
CA VAL A 135 14.57 -20.31 -3.81
C VAL A 135 15.51 -19.68 -2.78
N LYS A 136 15.84 -18.41 -2.97
CA LYS A 136 16.65 -17.58 -2.07
C LYS A 136 15.80 -16.59 -1.28
N GLY A 137 14.64 -16.23 -1.81
CA GLY A 137 13.62 -15.44 -1.13
C GLY A 137 12.27 -15.54 -1.82
N VAL A 138 11.26 -14.98 -1.16
CA VAL A 138 9.92 -14.83 -1.72
C VAL A 138 9.49 -13.38 -1.61
N LYS A 139 9.00 -12.83 -2.71
CA LYS A 139 8.32 -11.54 -2.78
C LYS A 139 6.81 -11.77 -2.65
N PHE A 140 6.25 -11.26 -1.57
CA PHE A 140 4.82 -11.28 -1.26
C PHE A 140 4.19 -10.02 -1.83
N ILE A 141 3.12 -10.17 -2.61
CA ILE A 141 2.48 -9.06 -3.31
C ILE A 141 1.04 -8.93 -2.83
N SER A 142 0.65 -7.72 -2.46
CA SER A 142 -0.73 -7.35 -2.11
C SER A 142 -1.25 -6.28 -3.06
N LYS A 143 -2.44 -5.75 -2.77
CA LYS A 143 -3.01 -4.64 -3.53
C LYS A 143 -2.20 -3.35 -3.42
N THR A 144 -1.60 -3.07 -2.26
CA THR A 144 -0.99 -1.74 -1.98
C THR A 144 0.52 -1.76 -1.79
N ASN A 145 1.10 -2.91 -1.44
CA ASN A 145 2.55 -3.05 -1.27
C ASN A 145 3.08 -4.44 -1.61
N GLU A 146 4.40 -4.54 -1.69
CA GLU A 146 5.16 -5.78 -1.76
C GLU A 146 6.16 -5.87 -0.61
N VAL A 147 6.44 -7.10 -0.16
CA VAL A 147 7.44 -7.39 0.88
C VAL A 147 8.29 -8.55 0.42
N VAL A 148 9.62 -8.40 0.45
CA VAL A 148 10.55 -9.49 0.16
C VAL A 148 11.05 -10.07 1.47
N ALA A 149 10.91 -11.39 1.63
CA ALA A 149 11.49 -12.14 2.73
C ALA A 149 12.49 -13.16 2.20
N MET A 150 13.73 -13.08 2.69
CA MET A 150 14.80 -14.02 2.34
C MET A 150 14.63 -15.31 3.13
N VAL A 151 15.05 -16.43 2.55
CA VAL A 151 15.02 -17.73 3.24
C VAL A 151 15.90 -17.66 4.48
N GLY A 152 15.33 -17.88 5.67
CA GLY A 152 16.04 -17.81 6.94
C GLY A 152 16.23 -16.38 7.49
N GLY A 153 15.72 -15.36 6.80
CA GLY A 153 15.63 -13.99 7.33
C GLY A 153 14.32 -13.78 8.09
N SER A 154 14.41 -13.15 9.26
CA SER A 154 13.28 -12.74 10.11
C SER A 154 13.19 -11.23 10.20
#